data_AF-A0A9Q0QCK6-F1
#
_entry.id   AF-A0A9Q0QCK6-F1
#
_cell.length_a   1.000
_cell.length_b   1.000
_cell.length_c   1.000
_cell.angle_alpha   90.00
_cell.angle_beta   90.00
_cell.angle_gamma   90.00
#
_symmetry.space_group_name_H-M   'P 1'
#
loop_
_entity.id
_entity.type
_entity.pdbx_description
1 polymer ?
#
loop_
_entity_poly.entity_id
_entity_poly.type
_entity_poly.pdbx_seq_one_letter_code
_entity_poly.pdbx_strand_id
1 'polypeptide(L)'
;MTPDKRNLTGISDSGKHISIFKKNKKLFLVVFAFLVTGYCYNCHCHRTVAAVPGATSNLASQKDVIELSINLTAKAVQHNFFTVEKLMATKKLTKREKIALHDCLENIDETLDELHEALEDLNEYPKKKSLTKHADDLKTLLSSAITNQVTCLDGFSHDKADKKVRKALLKGQIHAEKMCCNVLAMIKNMTDTDVADELKTTSRKLAQEKDGDESGWPEWMSVADRRLLQSSSVTPDVVVAADGSGNYKTVSAAVAAAPKKSSKRYIIRIKAGVYRENVDVTKEMTNIMFMGDGRKTTIITASRNVVDGSTTFNSATVGESDIYYLIPFLQHLFSIYLLIHFLSFIAFSSMKFGGVITELLTFMGSIVAEVK
;
A
#
# COMPACT_ATOMS: atom_id res chain seq x y z
N MET A 1 -31.53 -16.72 -14.80
CA MET A 1 -30.78 -15.79 -15.68
C MET A 1 -29.31 -15.98 -15.40
N THR A 2 -28.64 -16.73 -16.27
CA THR A 2 -27.19 -16.94 -16.28
C THR A 2 -26.47 -15.64 -16.68
N PRO A 3 -25.43 -15.19 -15.97
CA PRO A 3 -24.63 -14.07 -16.44
C PRO A 3 -23.64 -14.53 -17.51
N ASP A 4 -23.62 -13.72 -18.56
CA ASP A 4 -22.97 -13.86 -19.84
C ASP A 4 -21.44 -13.93 -19.74
N LYS A 5 -20.85 -14.92 -20.39
CA LYS A 5 -19.41 -15.11 -20.58
C LYS A 5 -18.97 -14.34 -21.81
N ARG A 6 -18.54 -13.08 -21.69
CA ARG A 6 -17.83 -12.41 -22.79
C ARG A 6 -16.63 -11.60 -22.31
N ASN A 7 -15.46 -12.09 -22.78
CA ASN A 7 -14.26 -11.37 -23.17
C ASN A 7 -13.33 -10.82 -22.06
N LEU A 8 -12.64 -11.76 -21.40
CA LEU A 8 -11.26 -11.56 -20.93
C LEU A 8 -10.31 -12.38 -21.83
N THR A 9 -10.23 -12.02 -23.10
CA THR A 9 -9.26 -12.59 -24.05
C THR A 9 -7.99 -11.73 -24.00
N GLY A 10 -7.05 -12.17 -23.17
CA GLY A 10 -5.72 -11.54 -23.04
C GLY A 10 -4.76 -12.25 -22.07
N ILE A 11 -5.11 -13.44 -21.59
CA ILE A 11 -4.21 -14.28 -20.80
C ILE A 11 -3.52 -15.23 -21.78
N SER A 12 -2.23 -15.00 -22.06
CA SER A 12 -1.37 -15.88 -22.83
C SER A 12 -1.55 -17.35 -22.40
N ASP A 13 -1.70 -18.25 -23.38
CA ASP A 13 -1.91 -19.71 -23.23
C ASP A 13 -0.76 -20.47 -22.52
N SER A 14 0.25 -19.76 -22.00
CA SER A 14 1.38 -20.33 -21.25
C SER A 14 1.15 -20.47 -19.73
N GLY A 15 -0.08 -20.25 -19.25
CA GLY A 15 -0.55 -20.13 -17.85
C GLY A 15 0.05 -20.99 -16.72
N LYS A 16 1.35 -20.84 -16.45
CA LYS A 16 2.10 -21.46 -15.33
C LYS A 16 2.57 -20.45 -14.26
N HIS A 17 2.38 -19.16 -14.48
CA HIS A 17 3.03 -18.12 -13.68
C HIS A 17 2.04 -17.04 -13.23
N ILE A 18 2.05 -16.71 -11.94
CA ILE A 18 1.36 -15.53 -11.39
C ILE A 18 2.45 -14.62 -10.81
N SER A 19 2.76 -13.54 -11.51
CA SER A 19 3.79 -12.60 -11.05
C SER A 19 3.15 -11.40 -10.38
N ILE A 20 3.49 -11.14 -9.12
CA ILE A 20 3.07 -9.92 -8.39
C ILE A 20 4.24 -8.94 -8.40
N PHE A 21 4.35 -8.15 -9.47
CA PHE A 21 5.46 -7.21 -9.61
C PHE A 21 5.19 -5.90 -8.89
N LYS A 22 5.70 -5.79 -7.65
CA LYS A 22 5.74 -4.52 -6.93
C LYS A 22 6.54 -3.41 -7.62
N LYS A 23 7.47 -3.74 -8.53
CA LYS A 23 8.24 -2.72 -9.27
C LYS A 23 7.38 -1.87 -10.21
N ASN A 24 6.20 -2.36 -10.59
CA ASN A 24 5.24 -1.63 -11.41
C ASN A 24 3.85 -1.89 -10.84
N LYS A 25 3.41 -1.02 -9.91
CA LYS A 25 2.03 -0.90 -9.38
C LYS A 25 0.92 -1.06 -10.46
N LYS A 26 1.28 -0.91 -11.75
CA LYS A 26 0.44 -1.01 -12.94
C LYS A 26 -0.41 -2.28 -13.05
N LEU A 27 0.01 -3.49 -12.65
CA LEU A 27 -0.83 -4.69 -12.93
C LEU A 27 -2.12 -4.74 -12.07
N PHE A 28 -2.05 -4.41 -10.78
CA PHE A 28 -3.23 -4.41 -9.90
C PHE A 28 -4.08 -3.17 -10.14
N LEU A 29 -3.41 -2.04 -10.42
CA LEU A 29 -4.06 -0.76 -10.69
C LEU A 29 -4.68 -0.65 -12.08
N VAL A 30 -4.19 -1.32 -13.13
CA VAL A 30 -4.82 -1.25 -14.46
C VAL A 30 -6.20 -1.92 -14.44
N VAL A 31 -6.37 -3.04 -13.74
CA VAL A 31 -7.67 -3.73 -13.64
C VAL A 31 -8.69 -2.89 -12.86
N PHE A 32 -8.27 -2.24 -11.78
CA PHE A 32 -9.12 -1.31 -11.02
C PHE A 32 -9.32 0.02 -11.74
N ALA A 33 -8.30 0.57 -12.41
CA ALA A 33 -8.39 1.80 -13.18
C ALA A 33 -9.40 1.67 -14.32
N PHE A 34 -9.46 0.53 -15.03
CA PHE A 34 -10.51 0.30 -16.04
C PHE A 34 -11.93 0.29 -15.45
N LEU A 35 -12.13 -0.28 -14.25
CA LEU A 35 -13.41 -0.27 -13.55
C LEU A 35 -13.74 1.12 -12.98
N VAL A 36 -12.76 1.81 -12.43
CA VAL A 36 -12.86 3.14 -11.82
C VAL A 36 -13.03 4.21 -12.89
N THR A 37 -12.43 4.09 -14.08
CA THR A 37 -12.75 4.98 -15.22
C THR A 37 -14.21 4.87 -15.64
N GLY A 38 -14.85 3.71 -15.46
CA GLY A 38 -16.29 3.53 -15.66
C GLY A 38 -17.15 4.21 -14.58
N TYR A 39 -16.72 4.19 -13.31
CA TYR A 39 -17.41 4.84 -12.19
C TYR A 39 -17.10 6.35 -12.05
N CYS A 40 -15.97 6.82 -12.57
CA CYS A 40 -15.53 8.22 -12.53
C CYS A 40 -16.00 9.07 -13.71
N TYR A 41 -16.96 8.60 -14.52
CA TYR A 41 -17.61 9.41 -15.56
C TYR A 41 -18.38 10.64 -15.03
N ASN A 42 -18.46 10.81 -13.70
CA ASN A 42 -19.14 11.93 -13.07
C ASN A 42 -18.31 12.58 -11.92
N CYS A 43 -16.98 12.65 -12.05
CA CYS A 43 -16.17 13.54 -11.21
C CYS A 43 -16.55 15.01 -11.51
N HIS A 44 -17.55 15.56 -10.83
CA HIS A 44 -17.86 16.98 -10.91
C HIS A 44 -16.73 17.81 -10.28
N CYS A 45 -16.15 18.74 -11.04
CA CYS A 45 -15.11 19.65 -10.57
C CYS A 45 -15.57 20.41 -9.32
N HIS A 46 -14.91 20.18 -8.19
CA HIS A 46 -15.09 20.95 -6.97
C HIS A 46 -14.12 22.15 -6.98
N ARG A 47 -14.59 23.36 -6.65
CA ARG A 47 -13.73 24.55 -6.59
C ARG A 47 -12.84 24.50 -5.34
N THR A 48 -11.67 23.86 -5.44
CA THR A 48 -10.76 23.71 -4.28
C THR A 48 -9.63 24.75 -4.27
N VAL A 49 -9.02 25.04 -5.43
CA VAL A 49 -7.87 25.96 -5.52
C VAL A 49 -8.28 27.41 -5.24
N ALA A 50 -9.47 27.83 -5.69
CA ALA A 50 -10.01 29.18 -5.49
C ALA A 50 -10.35 29.49 -4.01
N ALA A 51 -10.38 28.49 -3.13
CA ALA A 51 -10.73 28.66 -1.72
C ALA A 51 -9.51 28.93 -0.81
N VAL A 52 -8.28 28.88 -1.33
CA VAL A 52 -7.05 29.09 -0.55
C VAL A 52 -6.60 30.56 -0.63
N PRO A 53 -6.63 31.32 0.48
CA PRO A 53 -6.15 32.69 0.51
C PRO A 53 -4.67 32.77 0.15
N GLY A 54 -4.29 33.61 -0.82
CA GLY A 54 -2.89 33.80 -1.22
C GLY A 54 -2.32 32.74 -2.16
N ALA A 55 -3.12 31.77 -2.63
CA ALA A 55 -2.64 30.76 -3.58
C ALA A 55 -2.16 31.37 -4.91
N THR A 56 -2.68 32.53 -5.31
CA THR A 56 -2.41 33.16 -6.61
C THR A 56 -1.08 33.93 -6.71
N SER A 57 -0.34 34.14 -5.62
CA SER A 57 0.88 34.97 -5.67
C SER A 57 2.14 34.22 -6.15
N ASN A 58 2.13 32.87 -6.18
CA ASN A 58 3.28 32.03 -6.55
C ASN A 58 2.96 30.99 -7.64
N LEU A 59 1.79 31.05 -8.29
CA LEU A 59 1.40 30.11 -9.35
C LEU A 59 1.90 30.60 -10.71
N ALA A 60 3.07 30.14 -11.14
CA ALA A 60 3.68 30.53 -12.41
C ALA A 60 3.27 29.59 -13.56
N SER A 61 2.89 28.34 -13.26
CA SER A 61 2.60 27.30 -14.24
C SER A 61 1.44 26.38 -13.85
N GLN A 62 0.87 25.66 -14.83
CA GLN A 62 -0.14 24.61 -14.58
C GLN A 62 0.40 23.49 -13.68
N LYS A 63 1.70 23.21 -13.73
CA LYS A 63 2.40 22.30 -12.82
C LYS A 63 2.29 22.76 -11.37
N ASP A 64 2.53 24.05 -11.08
CA ASP A 64 2.46 24.58 -9.72
C ASP A 64 1.03 24.47 -9.15
N VAL A 65 0.01 24.65 -10.00
CA VAL A 65 -1.40 24.46 -9.61
C VAL A 65 -1.68 23.00 -9.25
N ILE A 66 -1.17 22.05 -10.04
CA ILE A 66 -1.33 20.61 -9.79
C ILE A 66 -0.59 20.23 -8.50
N GLU A 67 0.64 20.68 -8.32
CA GLU A 67 1.46 20.42 -7.13
C GLU A 67 0.79 20.95 -5.85
N LEU A 68 0.32 22.20 -5.88
CA LEU A 68 -0.44 22.78 -4.77
C LEU A 68 -1.70 21.97 -4.47
N SER A 69 -2.41 21.54 -5.52
CA SER A 69 -3.64 20.76 -5.36
C SER A 69 -3.39 19.37 -4.76
N ILE A 70 -2.31 18.69 -5.16
CA ILE A 70 -1.90 17.42 -4.55
C ILE A 70 -1.53 17.64 -3.08
N ASN A 71 -0.75 18.68 -2.76
CA ASN A 71 -0.37 19.01 -1.38
C ASN A 71 -1.59 19.31 -0.49
N LEU A 72 -2.58 20.05 -1.00
CA LEU A 72 -3.84 20.29 -0.28
C LEU A 72 -4.61 18.98 -0.08
N THR A 73 -4.61 18.10 -1.08
CA THR A 73 -5.27 16.78 -1.01
C THR A 73 -4.61 15.93 0.07
N ALA A 74 -3.28 15.87 0.11
CA ALA A 74 -2.53 15.16 1.14
C ALA A 74 -2.87 15.67 2.54
N LYS A 75 -3.01 16.99 2.74
CA LYS A 75 -3.45 17.57 4.02
C LYS A 75 -4.86 17.13 4.41
N ALA A 76 -5.79 17.07 3.45
CA ALA A 76 -7.15 16.60 3.70
C ALA A 76 -7.19 15.11 4.07
N VAL A 77 -6.41 14.29 3.37
CA VAL A 77 -6.25 12.84 3.65
C VAL A 77 -5.60 12.63 5.02
N GLN A 78 -4.56 13.39 5.36
CA GLN A 78 -3.92 13.37 6.68
C GLN A 78 -4.90 13.75 7.80
N HIS A 79 -5.81 14.71 7.57
CA HIS A 79 -6.86 15.02 8.54
C HIS A 79 -7.85 13.85 8.72
N ASN A 80 -8.17 13.12 7.64
CA ASN A 80 -8.99 11.91 7.73
C ASN A 80 -8.28 10.82 8.55
N PHE A 81 -6.96 10.65 8.40
CA PHE A 81 -6.16 9.73 9.21
C PHE A 81 -6.37 9.97 10.72
N PHE A 82 -6.15 11.21 11.17
CA PHE A 82 -6.34 11.57 12.59
C PHE A 82 -7.80 11.41 13.06
N THR A 83 -8.76 11.61 12.15
CA THR A 83 -10.18 11.37 12.45
C THR A 83 -10.43 9.90 12.74
N VAL A 84 -9.85 8.99 11.94
CA VAL A 84 -9.94 7.54 12.15
C VAL A 84 -9.25 7.13 13.45
N GLU A 85 -8.04 7.61 13.72
CA GLU A 85 -7.34 7.33 14.99
C GLU A 85 -8.17 7.75 16.21
N LYS A 86 -8.77 8.94 16.16
CA LYS A 86 -9.65 9.42 17.23
C LYS A 86 -10.88 8.54 17.42
N LEU A 87 -11.46 8.02 16.33
CA LEU A 87 -12.58 7.09 16.42
C LEU A 87 -12.16 5.77 17.08
N MET A 88 -10.98 5.25 16.72
CA MET A 88 -10.43 4.01 17.29
C MET A 88 -10.19 4.07 18.80
N ALA A 89 -9.92 5.26 19.34
CA ALA A 89 -9.81 5.47 20.79
C ALA A 89 -11.15 5.34 21.56
N THR A 90 -12.28 5.18 20.86
CA THR A 90 -13.60 5.10 21.48
C THR A 90 -13.86 3.72 22.10
N LYS A 91 -14.30 3.69 23.37
CA LYS A 91 -14.52 2.45 24.15
C LYS A 91 -15.68 1.55 23.68
N LYS A 92 -16.53 2.01 22.75
CA LYS A 92 -17.80 1.32 22.36
C LYS A 92 -17.76 0.67 20.97
N LEU A 93 -16.58 0.51 20.37
CA LEU A 93 -16.45 -0.12 19.06
C LEU A 93 -16.55 -1.64 19.16
N THR A 94 -17.35 -2.22 18.26
CA THR A 94 -17.41 -3.67 18.02
C THR A 94 -16.09 -4.17 17.45
N LYS A 95 -15.86 -5.49 17.52
CA LYS A 95 -14.68 -6.13 16.90
C LYS A 95 -14.59 -5.83 15.40
N ARG A 96 -15.74 -5.86 14.72
CA ARG A 96 -15.86 -5.58 13.29
C ARG A 96 -15.50 -4.13 12.96
N GLU A 97 -16.05 -3.16 13.69
CA GLU A 97 -15.71 -1.74 13.49
C GLU A 97 -14.22 -1.47 13.70
N LYS A 98 -13.58 -2.13 14.67
CA LYS A 98 -12.12 -1.99 14.86
C LYS A 98 -11.34 -2.50 13.65
N ILE A 99 -11.71 -3.66 13.10
CA ILE A 99 -11.06 -4.20 11.90
C ILE A 99 -11.27 -3.23 10.72
N ALA A 100 -12.50 -2.78 10.47
CA ALA A 100 -12.78 -1.82 9.39
C ALA A 100 -12.07 -0.47 9.57
N LEU A 101 -11.87 0.00 10.80
CA LEU A 101 -11.08 1.20 11.08
C LEU A 101 -9.59 0.98 10.81
N HIS A 102 -9.04 -0.18 11.15
CA HIS A 102 -7.67 -0.54 10.78
C HIS A 102 -7.49 -0.60 9.26
N ASP A 103 -8.41 -1.24 8.55
CA ASP A 103 -8.38 -1.28 7.08
C ASP A 103 -8.49 0.12 6.48
N CYS A 104 -9.31 0.98 7.08
CA CYS A 104 -9.42 2.38 6.64
C CYS A 104 -8.11 3.15 6.89
N LEU A 105 -7.41 2.94 8.01
CA LEU A 105 -6.09 3.55 8.22
C LEU A 105 -5.09 3.09 7.16
N GLU A 106 -5.11 1.80 6.82
CA GLU A 106 -4.24 1.22 5.78
C GLU A 106 -4.48 1.89 4.43
N ASN A 107 -5.74 1.99 4.00
CA ASN A 107 -6.11 2.68 2.75
C ASN A 107 -5.71 4.17 2.77
N ILE A 108 -5.82 4.85 3.92
CA ILE A 108 -5.43 6.27 4.05
C ILE A 108 -3.90 6.42 3.97
N ASP A 109 -3.14 5.53 4.62
CA ASP A 109 -1.67 5.53 4.56
C ASP A 109 -1.18 5.31 3.12
N GLU A 110 -1.74 4.31 2.43
CA GLU A 110 -1.45 4.03 1.02
C GLU A 110 -1.77 5.23 0.12
N THR A 111 -2.88 5.93 0.38
CA THR A 111 -3.22 7.17 -0.32
C THR A 111 -2.16 8.26 -0.12
N LEU A 112 -1.65 8.43 1.11
CA LEU A 112 -0.63 9.43 1.39
C LEU A 112 0.67 9.11 0.65
N ASP A 113 1.07 7.83 0.61
CA ASP A 113 2.20 7.40 -0.20
C ASP A 113 2.02 7.69 -1.69
N GLU A 114 0.84 7.40 -2.24
CA GLU A 114 0.53 7.64 -3.65
C GLU A 114 0.55 9.13 -4.01
N LEU A 115 0.04 9.98 -3.14
CA LEU A 115 0.08 11.44 -3.32
C LEU A 115 1.51 11.97 -3.23
N HIS A 116 2.35 11.45 -2.33
CA HIS A 116 3.77 11.81 -2.27
C HIS A 116 4.54 11.32 -3.50
N GLU A 117 4.30 10.08 -3.94
CA GLU A 117 4.89 9.53 -5.17
C GLU A 117 4.47 10.37 -6.40
N ALA A 118 3.23 10.86 -6.43
CA ALA A 118 2.75 11.75 -7.48
C ALA A 118 3.47 13.11 -7.48
N LEU A 119 3.76 13.67 -6.30
CA LEU A 119 4.57 14.90 -6.17
C LEU A 119 6.01 14.69 -6.65
N GLU A 120 6.62 13.56 -6.28
CA GLU A 120 7.97 13.20 -6.74
C GLU A 120 8.03 13.06 -8.26
N ASP A 121 7.08 12.35 -8.87
CA ASP A 121 6.99 12.19 -10.32
C ASP A 121 6.79 13.53 -11.05
N LEU A 122 5.91 14.39 -10.51
CA LEU A 122 5.69 15.74 -11.04
C LEU A 122 6.94 16.63 -10.93
N ASN A 123 7.73 16.47 -9.88
CA ASN A 123 8.99 17.21 -9.70
C ASN A 123 10.05 16.80 -10.72
N GLU A 124 10.06 15.53 -11.15
CA GLU A 124 10.96 15.05 -12.19
C GLU A 124 10.59 15.54 -13.59
N TYR A 125 9.32 15.90 -13.84
CA TYR A 125 8.85 16.41 -15.12
C TYR A 125 9.56 17.73 -15.56
N PRO A 126 9.99 17.86 -16.84
CA PRO A 126 9.81 16.93 -17.97
C PRO A 126 11.01 15.98 -18.20
N LYS A 127 11.82 15.73 -17.17
CA LYS A 127 13.04 14.91 -17.28
C LYS A 127 12.69 13.42 -17.10
N LYS A 128 13.56 12.52 -17.60
CA LYS A 128 13.52 11.05 -17.44
C LYS A 128 12.38 10.27 -18.10
N LYS A 129 11.17 10.80 -18.25
CA LYS A 129 10.03 10.10 -18.90
C LYS A 129 9.36 11.00 -19.95
N SER A 130 8.65 10.38 -20.91
CA SER A 130 7.78 11.13 -21.82
C SER A 130 6.62 11.75 -21.06
N LEU A 131 6.06 12.84 -21.60
CA LEU A 131 4.85 13.48 -21.09
C LEU A 131 3.71 12.46 -20.85
N THR A 132 3.43 11.62 -21.86
CA THR A 132 2.39 10.59 -21.77
C THR A 132 2.62 9.63 -20.61
N LYS A 133 3.86 9.23 -20.37
CA LYS A 133 4.21 8.32 -19.29
C LYS A 133 4.09 8.96 -17.91
N HIS A 134 4.50 10.23 -17.76
CA HIS A 134 4.25 10.99 -16.54
C HIS A 134 2.75 11.12 -16.25
N ALA A 135 1.97 11.50 -17.26
CA ALA A 135 0.53 11.62 -17.13
C ALA A 135 -0.13 10.30 -16.72
N ASP A 136 0.27 9.17 -17.31
CA ASP A 136 -0.30 7.86 -17.00
C ASP A 136 0.10 7.35 -15.62
N ASP A 137 1.34 7.61 -15.17
CA ASP A 137 1.78 7.30 -13.81
C ASP A 137 0.98 8.13 -12.79
N LEU A 138 0.81 9.44 -13.01
CA LEU A 138 -0.01 10.31 -12.15
C LEU A 138 -1.49 9.93 -12.14
N LYS A 139 -2.08 9.60 -13.31
CA LYS A 139 -3.46 9.11 -13.39
C LYS A 139 -3.62 7.83 -12.58
N THR A 140 -2.66 6.90 -12.71
CA THR A 140 -2.66 5.64 -11.96
C THR A 140 -2.66 5.89 -10.45
N LEU A 141 -1.74 6.71 -9.96
CA LEU A 141 -1.63 7.02 -8.53
C LEU A 141 -2.90 7.69 -7.98
N LEU A 142 -3.48 8.65 -8.71
CA LEU A 142 -4.70 9.32 -8.26
C LEU A 142 -5.96 8.46 -8.35
N SER A 143 -6.07 7.60 -9.36
CA SER A 143 -7.17 6.62 -9.44
C SER A 143 -7.10 5.61 -8.30
N SER A 144 -5.90 5.22 -7.90
CA SER A 144 -5.68 4.42 -6.69
C SER A 144 -6.14 5.15 -5.43
N ALA A 145 -5.68 6.39 -5.25
CA ALA A 145 -6.04 7.24 -4.11
C ALA A 145 -7.57 7.44 -3.98
N ILE A 146 -8.29 7.53 -5.11
CA ILE A 146 -9.76 7.57 -5.14
C ILE A 146 -10.34 6.24 -4.63
N THR A 147 -9.83 5.13 -5.17
CA THR A 147 -10.28 3.76 -4.83
C THR A 147 -10.10 3.47 -3.34
N ASN A 148 -9.01 3.92 -2.75
CA ASN A 148 -8.71 3.74 -1.33
C ASN A 148 -9.75 4.44 -0.44
N GLN A 149 -10.27 5.62 -0.83
CA GLN A 149 -11.31 6.30 -0.05
C GLN A 149 -12.66 5.58 -0.11
N VAL A 150 -13.02 5.10 -1.30
CA VAL A 150 -14.23 4.30 -1.49
C VAL A 150 -14.12 3.00 -0.68
N THR A 151 -12.97 2.32 -0.76
CA THR A 151 -12.68 1.07 -0.04
C THR A 151 -12.76 1.25 1.48
N CYS A 152 -12.17 2.32 2.03
CA CYS A 152 -12.33 2.66 3.45
C CYS A 152 -13.81 2.76 3.83
N LEU A 153 -14.63 3.49 3.04
CA LEU A 153 -16.04 3.65 3.34
C LEU A 153 -16.80 2.32 3.24
N ASP A 154 -16.52 1.51 2.22
CA ASP A 154 -17.16 0.22 1.98
C ASP A 154 -16.92 -0.80 3.08
N GLY A 155 -15.82 -0.68 3.83
CA GLY A 155 -15.59 -1.43 5.07
C GLY A 155 -16.71 -1.28 6.11
N PHE A 156 -17.49 -0.19 6.06
CA PHE A 156 -18.59 0.14 6.98
C PHE A 156 -19.99 0.06 6.32
N SER A 157 -20.12 -0.59 5.16
CA SER A 157 -21.38 -0.66 4.41
C SER A 157 -22.38 -1.69 4.98
N HIS A 158 -21.99 -2.50 5.96
CA HIS A 158 -22.79 -3.61 6.47
C HIS A 158 -23.38 -3.31 7.86
N ASP A 159 -24.66 -3.68 8.06
CA ASP A 159 -25.37 -3.60 9.34
C ASP A 159 -25.68 -2.18 9.89
N LYS A 160 -26.57 -2.09 10.89
CA LYS A 160 -26.94 -0.85 11.59
C LYS A 160 -25.82 -0.34 12.50
N ALA A 161 -24.94 -1.22 12.98
CA ALA A 161 -23.85 -0.88 13.89
C ALA A 161 -22.85 0.10 13.23
N ASP A 162 -22.42 -0.21 12.01
CA ASP A 162 -21.37 0.52 11.29
C ASP A 162 -21.83 1.92 10.83
N LYS A 163 -23.15 2.21 10.83
CA LYS A 163 -23.73 3.48 10.35
C LYS A 163 -23.19 4.71 11.07
N LYS A 164 -22.93 4.62 12.38
CA LYS A 164 -22.43 5.75 13.16
C LYS A 164 -20.99 6.09 12.79
N VAL A 165 -20.14 5.07 12.69
CA VAL A 165 -18.74 5.22 12.27
C VAL A 165 -18.67 5.69 10.82
N ARG A 166 -19.43 5.06 9.91
CA ARG A 166 -19.51 5.49 8.51
C ARG A 166 -19.92 6.95 8.39
N LYS A 167 -20.94 7.40 9.14
CA LYS A 167 -21.39 8.80 9.10
C LYS A 167 -20.31 9.78 9.55
N ALA A 168 -19.46 9.41 10.51
CA ALA A 168 -18.34 10.25 10.96
C ALA A 168 -17.25 10.40 9.88
N LEU A 169 -17.01 9.35 9.08
CA LEU A 169 -15.97 9.32 8.05
C LEU A 169 -16.43 9.87 6.69
N LEU A 170 -17.72 9.72 6.38
CA LEU A 170 -18.29 9.93 5.05
C LEU A 170 -17.91 11.27 4.42
N LYS A 171 -18.05 12.38 5.19
CA LYS A 171 -17.79 13.73 4.66
C LYS A 171 -16.30 13.92 4.34
N GLY A 172 -15.41 13.43 5.19
CA GLY A 172 -13.97 13.55 5.00
C GLY A 172 -13.49 12.75 3.79
N GLN A 173 -13.97 11.50 3.67
CA GLN A 173 -13.56 10.62 2.58
C GLN A 173 -14.08 11.08 1.21
N ILE A 174 -15.36 11.48 1.12
CA ILE A 174 -15.90 12.06 -0.12
C ILE A 174 -15.18 13.37 -0.49
N HIS A 175 -14.73 14.14 0.49
CA HIS A 175 -13.97 15.36 0.22
C HIS A 175 -12.60 15.04 -0.41
N ALA A 176 -11.86 14.10 0.17
CA ALA A 176 -10.58 13.64 -0.37
C ALA A 176 -10.73 13.03 -1.78
N GLU A 177 -11.73 12.18 -1.98
CA GLU A 177 -12.09 11.62 -3.29
C GLU A 177 -12.28 12.72 -4.35
N LYS A 178 -13.07 13.76 -4.03
CA LYS A 178 -13.31 14.90 -4.93
C LYS A 178 -12.05 15.71 -5.19
N MET A 179 -11.17 15.85 -4.20
CA MET A 179 -9.89 16.52 -4.40
C MET A 179 -8.98 15.73 -5.35
N CYS A 180 -8.90 14.40 -5.21
CA CYS A 180 -8.18 13.54 -6.17
C CYS A 180 -8.78 13.63 -7.58
N CYS A 181 -10.12 13.59 -7.72
CA CYS A 181 -10.81 13.81 -9.01
C CYS A 181 -10.42 15.15 -9.67
N ASN A 182 -10.35 16.23 -8.89
CA ASN A 182 -9.95 17.54 -9.42
C ASN A 182 -8.52 17.52 -9.96
N VAL A 183 -7.58 16.92 -9.21
CA VAL A 183 -6.19 16.80 -9.63
C VAL A 183 -6.11 15.97 -10.93
N LEU A 184 -6.84 14.87 -11.01
CA LEU A 184 -6.91 14.02 -12.20
C LEU A 184 -7.42 14.79 -13.42
N ALA A 185 -8.43 15.66 -13.24
CA ALA A 185 -8.94 16.52 -14.31
C ALA A 185 -7.89 17.55 -14.78
N MET A 186 -7.11 18.12 -13.85
CA MET A 186 -6.02 19.06 -14.19
C MET A 186 -4.89 18.37 -14.95
N ILE A 187 -4.51 17.16 -14.55
CA ILE A 187 -3.50 16.35 -15.26
C ILE A 187 -3.99 15.98 -16.66
N LYS A 188 -5.24 15.54 -16.78
CA LYS A 188 -5.83 15.22 -18.09
C LYS A 188 -5.78 16.43 -19.02
N ASN A 189 -6.21 17.60 -18.54
CA ASN A 189 -6.19 18.82 -19.34
C ASN A 189 -4.77 19.27 -19.72
N MET A 190 -3.79 19.13 -18.82
CA MET A 190 -2.37 19.42 -19.12
C MET A 190 -1.87 18.50 -20.23
N THR A 191 -2.17 17.20 -20.13
CA THR A 191 -1.77 16.20 -21.13
C THR A 191 -2.39 16.50 -22.49
N ASP A 192 -3.69 16.77 -22.54
CA ASP A 192 -4.40 17.06 -23.80
C ASP A 192 -3.85 18.33 -24.48
N THR A 193 -3.46 19.34 -23.69
CA THR A 193 -2.88 20.61 -24.18
C THR A 193 -1.46 20.40 -24.70
N ASP A 194 -0.60 19.75 -23.92
CA ASP A 194 0.80 19.52 -24.29
C ASP A 194 0.91 18.57 -25.51
N VAL A 195 0.04 17.54 -25.61
CA VAL A 195 -0.07 16.69 -26.81
C VAL A 195 -0.52 17.50 -28.03
N ALA A 196 -1.47 18.43 -27.88
CA ALA A 196 -1.91 19.30 -28.96
C ALA A 196 -0.78 20.25 -29.45
N ASP A 197 0.13 20.66 -28.55
CA ASP A 197 1.26 21.52 -28.89
C ASP A 197 2.45 20.73 -29.51
N GLU A 198 2.68 19.48 -29.10
CA GLU A 198 3.60 18.55 -29.79
C GLU A 198 3.14 18.22 -31.22
N LEU A 199 1.82 18.10 -31.44
CA LEU A 199 1.22 17.87 -32.76
C LEU A 199 1.36 19.09 -33.69
N LYS A 200 1.37 20.32 -33.15
CA LYS A 200 1.59 21.54 -33.94
C LYS A 200 3.06 21.70 -34.38
N THR A 201 4.00 21.22 -33.58
CA THR A 201 5.45 21.32 -33.87
C THR A 201 5.96 20.18 -34.76
N THR A 202 5.23 19.07 -34.85
CA THR A 202 5.64 17.89 -35.62
C THR A 202 4.69 17.62 -36.78
N SER A 203 4.85 18.29 -37.92
CA SER A 203 4.01 18.06 -39.12
C SER A 203 4.12 16.66 -39.75
N ARG A 204 4.76 15.68 -39.11
CA ARG A 204 4.92 14.31 -39.63
C ARG A 204 5.00 13.25 -38.53
N LYS A 205 3.84 12.81 -38.04
CA LYS A 205 3.41 11.39 -37.93
C LYS A 205 2.25 11.34 -36.94
N LEU A 206 1.07 10.98 -37.44
CA LEU A 206 0.06 10.32 -36.63
C LEU A 206 0.70 9.04 -36.11
N ALA A 207 1.13 9.06 -34.85
CA ALA A 207 1.45 7.84 -34.13
C ALA A 207 0.13 7.08 -33.97
N GLN A 208 -0.04 6.08 -34.82
CA GLN A 208 -1.05 5.04 -34.63
C GLN A 208 -0.79 4.50 -33.22
N GLU A 209 -1.78 4.61 -32.32
CA GLU A 209 -1.83 3.87 -31.06
C GLU A 209 -1.79 2.38 -31.42
N LYS A 210 -0.58 1.84 -31.53
CA LYS A 210 -0.37 0.39 -31.56
C LYS A 210 -0.44 -0.06 -30.11
N ASP A 211 -1.66 -0.36 -29.67
CA ASP A 211 -1.89 -1.15 -28.47
C ASP A 211 -1.17 -2.49 -28.63
N GLY A 212 0.03 -2.56 -28.06
CA GLY A 212 0.87 -3.76 -28.03
C GLY A 212 1.98 -3.77 -29.09
N ASP A 213 3.14 -4.26 -28.65
CA ASP A 213 4.14 -4.88 -29.52
C ASP A 213 3.44 -5.94 -30.42
N GLU A 214 3.96 -6.22 -31.63
CA GLU A 214 3.44 -7.26 -32.54
C GLU A 214 3.23 -8.63 -31.86
N SER A 215 3.88 -8.83 -30.70
CA SER A 215 3.76 -9.98 -29.82
C SER A 215 2.50 -10.05 -28.93
N GLY A 216 1.64 -9.03 -28.91
CA GLY A 216 0.39 -9.01 -28.13
C GLY A 216 0.56 -8.80 -26.61
N TRP A 217 1.75 -8.39 -26.15
CA TRP A 217 2.02 -8.12 -24.73
C TRP A 217 1.75 -6.66 -24.34
N PRO A 218 1.23 -6.39 -23.12
CA PRO A 218 1.01 -5.01 -22.66
C PRO A 218 2.31 -4.20 -22.55
N GLU A 219 2.27 -2.93 -22.96
CA GLU A 219 3.43 -2.03 -22.97
C GLU A 219 4.06 -1.86 -21.57
N TRP A 220 3.25 -1.88 -20.52
CA TRP A 220 3.71 -1.73 -19.13
C TRP A 220 4.57 -2.91 -18.64
N MET A 221 4.55 -4.06 -19.32
CA MET A 221 5.34 -5.23 -18.97
C MET A 221 6.70 -5.19 -19.65
N SER A 222 7.78 -5.25 -18.87
CA SER A 222 9.14 -5.19 -19.41
C SER A 222 9.46 -6.39 -20.31
N VAL A 223 10.35 -6.20 -21.30
CA VAL A 223 10.82 -7.29 -22.17
C VAL A 223 11.43 -8.44 -21.35
N ALA A 224 12.12 -8.13 -20.25
CA ALA A 224 12.67 -9.13 -19.35
C ALA A 224 11.57 -9.98 -18.68
N ASP A 225 10.47 -9.34 -18.26
CA ASP A 225 9.33 -10.05 -17.65
C ASP A 225 8.60 -10.93 -18.65
N ARG A 226 8.39 -10.42 -19.87
CA ARG A 226 7.81 -11.19 -20.98
C ARG A 226 8.63 -12.45 -21.27
N ARG A 227 9.95 -12.30 -21.40
CA ARG A 227 10.88 -13.42 -21.60
C ARG A 227 10.84 -14.41 -20.45
N LEU A 228 10.71 -13.94 -19.21
CA LEU A 228 10.62 -14.81 -18.04
C LEU A 228 9.32 -15.62 -18.03
N LEU A 229 8.18 -15.00 -18.35
CA LEU A 229 6.89 -15.67 -18.44
C LEU A 229 6.82 -16.68 -19.59
N GLN A 230 7.56 -16.43 -20.67
CA GLN A 230 7.69 -17.33 -21.81
C GLN A 230 8.73 -18.44 -21.58
N SER A 231 9.57 -18.33 -20.55
CA SER A 231 10.61 -19.32 -20.27
C SER A 231 10.01 -20.61 -19.74
N SER A 232 10.42 -21.75 -20.31
CA SER A 232 10.04 -23.08 -19.82
C SER A 232 10.77 -23.47 -18.53
N SER A 233 11.93 -22.86 -18.25
CA SER A 233 12.76 -23.13 -17.09
C SER A 233 13.05 -21.83 -16.33
N VAL A 234 12.34 -21.63 -15.23
CA VAL A 234 12.60 -20.56 -14.28
C VAL A 234 13.15 -21.20 -13.00
N THR A 235 14.36 -20.83 -12.59
CA THR A 235 14.98 -21.34 -11.35
C THR A 235 14.32 -20.68 -10.15
N PRO A 236 13.64 -21.42 -9.26
CA PRO A 236 13.05 -20.86 -8.06
C PRO A 236 14.11 -20.57 -7.00
N ASP A 237 13.92 -19.51 -6.21
CA ASP A 237 14.74 -19.26 -5.02
C ASP A 237 14.29 -20.18 -3.87
N VAL A 238 12.99 -20.45 -3.75
CA VAL A 238 12.40 -21.36 -2.76
C VAL A 238 11.23 -22.18 -3.29
N VAL A 239 11.02 -23.35 -2.70
CA VAL A 239 9.94 -24.28 -3.04
C VAL A 239 9.00 -24.45 -1.85
N VAL A 240 7.70 -24.30 -2.10
CA VAL A 240 6.61 -24.58 -1.16
C VAL A 240 6.00 -25.93 -1.53
N ALA A 241 5.87 -26.81 -0.54
CA ALA A 241 5.28 -28.13 -0.70
C ALA A 241 4.51 -28.54 0.55
N ALA A 242 3.21 -28.76 0.42
CA ALA A 242 2.35 -29.17 1.53
C ALA A 242 2.78 -30.50 2.18
N ASP A 243 3.38 -31.41 1.40
CA ASP A 243 3.93 -32.70 1.86
C ASP A 243 5.24 -32.57 2.65
N GLY A 244 5.83 -31.37 2.73
CA GLY A 244 7.11 -31.11 3.39
C GLY A 244 8.35 -31.43 2.55
N SER A 245 8.21 -31.78 1.27
CA SER A 245 9.33 -32.04 0.36
C SER A 245 10.04 -30.78 -0.16
N GLY A 246 9.51 -29.59 0.15
CA GLY A 246 10.05 -28.29 -0.20
C GLY A 246 10.72 -27.58 0.97
N ASN A 247 11.16 -26.34 0.75
CA ASN A 247 11.73 -25.48 1.79
C ASN A 247 10.68 -25.07 2.84
N TYR A 248 9.43 -24.85 2.42
CA TYR A 248 8.32 -24.45 3.30
C TYR A 248 7.08 -25.29 3.05
N LYS A 249 6.25 -25.45 4.10
CA LYS A 249 4.95 -26.15 4.00
C LYS A 249 3.82 -25.23 3.57
N THR A 250 3.94 -23.93 3.83
CA THR A 250 2.91 -22.91 3.55
C THR A 250 3.47 -21.79 2.69
N VAL A 251 2.59 -21.16 1.93
CA VAL A 251 2.95 -20.03 1.06
C VAL A 251 3.30 -18.80 1.89
N SER A 252 2.56 -18.53 2.97
CA SER A 252 2.84 -17.41 3.87
C SER A 252 4.22 -17.50 4.54
N ALA A 253 4.71 -18.71 4.85
CA ALA A 253 6.06 -18.87 5.40
C ALA A 253 7.16 -18.56 4.36
N ALA A 254 6.94 -18.93 3.09
CA ALA A 254 7.88 -18.59 2.03
C ALA A 254 7.89 -17.09 1.73
N VAL A 255 6.73 -16.44 1.79
CA VAL A 255 6.60 -14.99 1.65
C VAL A 255 7.30 -14.26 2.81
N ALA A 256 7.11 -14.71 4.05
CA ALA A 256 7.78 -14.15 5.23
C ALA A 256 9.31 -14.29 5.21
N ALA A 257 9.83 -15.29 4.51
CA ALA A 257 11.26 -15.52 4.34
C ALA A 257 11.91 -14.69 3.21
N ALA A 258 11.11 -14.00 2.40
CA ALA A 258 11.62 -13.20 1.30
C ALA A 258 12.45 -12.02 1.82
N PRO A 259 13.57 -11.66 1.16
CA PRO A 259 14.35 -10.49 1.55
C PRO A 259 13.55 -9.19 1.40
N LYS A 260 13.52 -8.39 2.46
CA LYS A 260 12.82 -7.10 2.50
C LYS A 260 13.47 -6.09 1.56
N LYS A 261 12.66 -5.31 0.85
CA LYS A 261 13.04 -4.24 -0.08
C LYS A 261 14.08 -4.67 -1.14
N SER A 262 14.03 -5.94 -1.53
CA SER A 262 14.93 -6.52 -2.52
C SER A 262 14.70 -5.93 -3.91
N SER A 263 15.79 -5.49 -4.56
CA SER A 263 15.80 -5.14 -5.99
C SER A 263 15.82 -6.37 -6.90
N LYS A 264 16.26 -7.53 -6.37
CA LYS A 264 16.23 -8.82 -7.05
C LYS A 264 14.85 -9.46 -6.86
N ARG A 265 14.37 -10.10 -7.93
CA ARG A 265 13.15 -10.93 -7.90
C ARG A 265 13.34 -12.14 -7.00
N TYR A 266 12.32 -12.42 -6.18
CA TYR A 266 12.27 -13.61 -5.34
C TYR A 266 11.18 -14.55 -5.85
N ILE A 267 11.59 -15.71 -6.35
CA ILE A 267 10.74 -16.66 -7.07
C ILE A 267 10.35 -17.79 -6.12
N ILE A 268 9.07 -17.85 -5.78
CA ILE A 268 8.47 -18.86 -4.93
C ILE A 268 7.74 -19.87 -5.82
N ARG A 269 8.28 -21.09 -5.93
CA ARG A 269 7.60 -22.19 -6.61
C ARG A 269 6.67 -22.91 -5.65
N ILE A 270 5.40 -23.05 -6.03
CA ILE A 270 4.36 -23.69 -5.24
C ILE A 270 3.98 -25.00 -5.91
N LYS A 271 4.34 -26.11 -5.27
CA LYS A 271 4.02 -27.45 -5.80
C LYS A 271 2.52 -27.67 -5.87
N ALA A 272 2.10 -28.58 -6.74
CA ALA A 272 0.70 -29.01 -6.84
C ALA A 272 0.16 -29.42 -5.45
N GLY A 273 -1.02 -28.92 -5.11
CA GLY A 273 -1.63 -29.07 -3.79
C GLY A 273 -2.71 -28.03 -3.52
N VAL A 274 -3.47 -28.26 -2.45
CA VAL A 274 -4.48 -27.33 -1.94
C VAL A 274 -3.96 -26.71 -0.65
N TYR A 275 -3.64 -25.42 -0.70
CA TYR A 275 -3.12 -24.63 0.40
C TYR A 275 -4.28 -23.83 1.01
N ARG A 276 -4.66 -24.15 2.24
CA ARG A 276 -5.77 -23.50 2.96
C ARG A 276 -5.25 -22.40 3.88
N GLU A 277 -4.94 -21.25 3.31
CA GLU A 277 -4.35 -20.10 4.02
C GLU A 277 -4.74 -18.77 3.37
N ASN A 278 -4.67 -17.69 4.15
CA ASN A 278 -4.64 -16.33 3.64
C ASN A 278 -3.17 -15.90 3.54
N VAL A 279 -2.77 -15.47 2.35
CA VAL A 279 -1.39 -15.03 2.07
C VAL A 279 -1.38 -13.52 1.96
N ASP A 280 -0.68 -12.90 2.90
CA ASP A 280 -0.52 -11.45 2.97
C ASP A 280 0.91 -11.08 2.56
N VAL A 281 1.05 -10.32 1.48
CA VAL A 281 2.34 -9.80 0.98
C VAL A 281 2.47 -8.37 1.45
N THR A 282 3.44 -8.10 2.34
CA THR A 282 3.56 -6.74 2.90
C THR A 282 4.28 -5.77 1.98
N LYS A 283 4.12 -4.47 2.21
CA LYS A 283 4.89 -3.41 1.53
C LYS A 283 6.40 -3.65 1.50
N GLU A 284 6.95 -4.33 2.49
CA GLU A 284 8.39 -4.59 2.52
C GLU A 284 8.81 -5.65 1.49
N MET A 285 7.89 -6.51 1.06
CA MET A 285 8.16 -7.65 0.19
C MET A 285 8.06 -7.20 -1.27
N THR A 286 9.13 -6.58 -1.76
CA THR A 286 9.20 -6.13 -3.16
C THR A 286 9.65 -7.25 -4.08
N ASN A 287 9.12 -7.28 -5.30
CA ASN A 287 9.55 -8.17 -6.39
C ASN A 287 9.32 -9.69 -6.13
N ILE A 288 8.20 -10.05 -5.52
CA ILE A 288 7.82 -11.46 -5.34
C ILE A 288 7.18 -12.03 -6.62
N MET A 289 7.51 -13.27 -6.97
CA MET A 289 6.88 -13.99 -8.07
C MET A 289 6.41 -15.36 -7.59
N PHE A 290 5.14 -15.67 -7.81
CA PHE A 290 4.59 -16.99 -7.54
C PHE A 290 4.56 -17.85 -8.80
N MET A 291 5.07 -19.08 -8.69
CA MET A 291 5.08 -20.04 -9.78
C MET A 291 4.42 -21.34 -9.34
N GLY A 292 3.21 -21.60 -9.81
CA GLY A 292 2.52 -22.86 -9.54
C GLY A 292 2.97 -23.96 -10.49
N ASP A 293 2.99 -25.21 -10.03
CA ASP A 293 3.21 -26.38 -10.91
C ASP A 293 2.10 -26.53 -11.98
N GLY A 294 0.91 -25.95 -11.75
CA GLY A 294 -0.11 -25.84 -12.76
C GLY A 294 -1.36 -25.09 -12.32
N ARG A 295 -2.01 -24.41 -13.26
CA ARG A 295 -3.21 -23.59 -13.04
C ARG A 295 -4.36 -24.34 -12.34
N LYS A 296 -4.53 -25.64 -12.60
CA LYS A 296 -5.61 -26.47 -12.03
C LYS A 296 -5.18 -27.29 -10.81
N THR A 297 -3.87 -27.37 -10.55
CA THR A 297 -3.29 -28.29 -9.57
C THR A 297 -2.72 -27.57 -8.37
N THR A 298 -2.33 -26.30 -8.51
CA THR A 298 -1.89 -25.44 -7.42
C THR A 298 -3.04 -24.52 -7.04
N ILE A 299 -3.68 -24.78 -5.90
CA ILE A 299 -4.85 -24.03 -5.43
C ILE A 299 -4.53 -23.43 -4.07
N ILE A 300 -4.55 -22.11 -3.98
CA ILE A 300 -4.54 -21.38 -2.70
C ILE A 300 -5.98 -20.97 -2.43
N THR A 301 -6.50 -21.29 -1.26
CA THR A 301 -7.91 -21.04 -0.90
C THR A 301 -8.02 -20.58 0.54
N ALA A 302 -8.89 -19.61 0.78
CA ALA A 302 -9.23 -19.12 2.11
C ALA A 302 -10.75 -19.10 2.31
N SER A 303 -11.18 -18.89 3.55
CA SER A 303 -12.61 -18.84 3.92
C SER A 303 -13.02 -17.54 4.64
N ARG A 304 -12.15 -16.53 4.70
CA ARG A 304 -12.48 -15.22 5.29
C ARG A 304 -13.60 -14.56 4.46
N ASN A 305 -14.65 -14.12 5.12
CA ASN A 305 -15.78 -13.47 4.47
C ASN A 305 -16.47 -12.47 5.41
N VAL A 306 -17.31 -11.63 4.82
CA VAL A 306 -17.98 -10.52 5.52
C VAL A 306 -18.99 -11.00 6.56
N VAL A 307 -19.71 -12.10 6.29
CA VAL A 307 -20.75 -12.63 7.18
C VAL A 307 -20.12 -13.13 8.49
N ASP A 308 -18.94 -13.74 8.41
CA ASP A 308 -18.18 -14.25 9.56
C ASP A 308 -17.36 -13.17 10.28
N GLY A 309 -17.56 -11.89 9.94
CA GLY A 309 -16.96 -10.75 10.65
C GLY A 309 -15.62 -10.26 10.08
N SER A 310 -15.23 -10.69 8.88
CA SER A 310 -14.17 -10.03 8.10
C SER A 310 -14.70 -8.80 7.37
N THR A 311 -13.82 -8.04 6.74
CA THR A 311 -14.15 -6.94 5.81
C THR A 311 -13.95 -7.40 4.38
N THR A 312 -14.50 -6.67 3.42
CA THR A 312 -14.26 -6.94 1.99
C THR A 312 -12.75 -6.89 1.69
N PHE A 313 -12.05 -5.91 2.27
CA PHE A 313 -10.60 -5.72 2.15
C PHE A 313 -9.79 -6.94 2.63
N ASN A 314 -10.07 -7.43 3.85
CA ASN A 314 -9.36 -8.58 4.44
C ASN A 314 -9.86 -9.98 4.00
N SER A 315 -10.82 -10.04 3.08
CA SER A 315 -11.38 -11.30 2.60
C SER A 315 -10.58 -11.95 1.46
N ALA A 316 -9.60 -11.23 0.90
CA ALA A 316 -8.75 -11.73 -0.18
C ALA A 316 -7.99 -13.00 0.26
N THR A 317 -7.91 -13.98 -0.64
CA THR A 317 -7.14 -15.21 -0.40
C THR A 317 -5.63 -14.96 -0.50
N VAL A 318 -5.23 -14.13 -1.46
CA VAL A 318 -3.86 -13.61 -1.60
C VAL A 318 -4.01 -12.11 -1.79
N GLY A 319 -3.48 -11.33 -0.85
CA GLY A 319 -3.58 -9.87 -0.84
C GLY A 319 -2.21 -9.22 -0.64
N GLU A 320 -2.08 -7.99 -1.13
CA GLU A 320 -1.06 -7.07 -0.63
C GLU A 320 -1.66 -6.36 0.59
N SER A 321 -0.90 -6.26 1.68
CA SER A 321 -1.37 -5.63 2.92
C SER A 321 -0.29 -4.77 3.54
N ASP A 322 -0.60 -3.53 3.86
CA ASP A 322 0.25 -2.57 4.52
C ASP A 322 0.08 -2.67 6.05
N ILE A 323 0.28 -3.86 6.61
CA ILE A 323 0.22 -4.05 8.06
C ILE A 323 1.50 -3.50 8.69
N TYR A 324 1.48 -2.21 9.04
CA TYR A 324 2.44 -1.59 9.95
C TYR A 324 1.85 -1.18 11.31
N TYR A 325 0.57 -1.44 11.56
CA TYR A 325 -0.09 -0.97 12.78
C TYR A 325 -0.44 -2.06 13.79
N LEU A 326 0.49 -2.99 14.07
CA LEU A 326 0.43 -3.79 15.30
C LEU A 326 1.71 -3.80 16.15
N ILE A 327 2.77 -3.09 15.76
CA ILE A 327 4.08 -3.18 16.45
C ILE A 327 4.59 -1.89 17.12
N PRO A 328 4.22 -0.63 16.78
CA PRO A 328 4.79 0.50 17.50
C PRO A 328 4.27 0.63 18.95
N PHE A 329 3.00 0.28 19.20
CA PHE A 329 2.42 0.38 20.54
C PHE A 329 2.99 -0.65 21.51
N LEU A 330 3.29 -1.86 21.04
CA LEU A 330 3.92 -2.89 21.87
C LEU A 330 5.42 -2.62 22.07
N GLN A 331 6.13 -2.10 21.05
CA GLN A 331 7.56 -1.80 21.19
C GLN A 331 7.82 -0.61 22.13
N HIS A 332 7.00 0.44 22.07
CA HIS A 332 7.09 1.56 23.02
C HIS A 332 6.73 1.13 24.45
N LEU A 333 5.71 0.28 24.63
CA LEU A 333 5.37 -0.25 25.95
C LEU A 333 6.45 -1.20 26.49
N PHE A 334 7.10 -1.99 25.64
CA PHE A 334 8.23 -2.85 26.04
C PHE A 334 9.46 -2.02 26.46
N SER A 335 9.79 -0.97 25.71
CA SER A 335 10.88 -0.06 26.07
C SER A 335 10.59 0.71 27.37
N ILE A 336 9.36 1.17 27.58
CA ILE A 336 8.95 1.83 28.83
C ILE A 336 8.98 0.84 30.00
N TYR A 337 8.50 -0.39 29.82
CA TYR A 337 8.53 -1.44 30.84
C TYR A 337 9.97 -1.83 31.23
N LEU A 338 10.86 -1.98 30.24
CA LEU A 338 12.28 -2.26 30.47
C LEU A 338 12.97 -1.10 31.22
N LEU A 339 12.63 0.15 30.86
CA LEU A 339 13.18 1.35 31.49
C LEU A 339 12.72 1.48 32.95
N ILE A 340 11.45 1.20 33.24
CA ILE A 340 10.91 1.20 34.61
C ILE A 340 11.60 0.11 35.44
N HIS A 341 11.72 -1.11 34.93
CA HIS A 341 12.41 -2.20 35.64
C HIS A 341 13.90 -1.91 35.86
N PHE A 342 14.58 -1.30 34.89
CA PHE A 342 15.98 -0.92 35.00
C PHE A 342 16.20 0.18 36.04
N LEU A 343 15.34 1.20 36.07
CA LEU A 343 15.37 2.25 37.09
C LEU A 343 15.04 1.72 38.48
N SER A 344 14.08 0.79 38.61
CA SER A 344 13.80 0.11 39.89
C SER A 344 14.97 -0.76 40.36
N PHE A 345 15.68 -1.43 39.44
CA PHE A 345 16.87 -2.23 39.75
C PHE A 345 18.05 -1.37 40.19
N ILE A 346 18.27 -0.21 39.55
CA ILE A 346 19.29 0.76 39.97
C ILE A 346 18.94 1.32 41.36
N ALA A 347 17.68 1.71 41.61
CA ALA A 347 17.27 2.20 42.92
C ALA A 347 17.48 1.15 44.03
N PHE A 348 17.13 -0.11 43.76
CA PHE A 348 17.32 -1.22 44.70
C PHE A 348 18.81 -1.55 44.92
N SER A 349 19.62 -1.48 43.88
CA SER A 349 21.07 -1.69 43.98
C SER A 349 21.74 -0.54 44.75
N SER A 350 21.34 0.71 44.51
CA SER A 350 21.81 1.87 45.28
C SER A 350 21.39 1.82 46.75
N MET A 351 20.20 1.32 47.07
CA MET A 351 19.77 1.09 48.46
C MET A 351 20.58 -0.02 49.15
N LYS A 352 20.93 -1.09 48.43
CA LYS A 352 21.78 -2.17 48.99
C LYS A 352 23.25 -1.76 49.15
N PHE A 353 23.79 -0.96 48.23
CA PHE A 353 25.16 -0.46 48.34
C PHE A 353 25.31 0.67 49.35
N GLY A 354 24.25 1.43 49.67
CA GLY A 354 24.27 2.42 50.75
C GLY A 354 24.62 1.82 52.12
N GLY A 355 24.15 0.61 52.42
CA GLY A 355 24.51 -0.12 53.64
C GLY A 355 25.98 -0.55 53.68
N VAL A 356 26.47 -1.10 52.56
CA VAL A 356 27.85 -1.60 52.45
C VAL A 356 28.88 -0.46 52.47
N ILE A 357 28.57 0.70 51.88
CA ILE A 357 29.45 1.87 51.92
C ILE A 357 29.51 2.47 53.33
N THR A 358 28.40 2.42 54.09
CA THR A 358 28.39 2.89 55.48
C THR A 358 29.23 1.96 56.37
N GLU A 359 29.14 0.64 56.18
CA GLU A 359 30.01 -0.32 56.89
C GLU A 359 31.47 -0.21 56.46
N LEU A 360 31.78 0.00 55.17
CA LEU A 360 33.16 0.21 54.70
C LEU A 360 33.76 1.51 55.23
N LEU A 361 32.99 2.60 55.30
CA LEU A 361 33.46 3.87 55.87
C LEU A 361 33.65 3.77 57.39
N THR A 362 32.81 2.99 58.08
CA THR A 362 32.98 2.72 59.52
C THR A 362 34.22 1.85 59.76
N PHE A 363 34.44 0.83 58.92
CA PHE A 363 35.60 -0.05 58.98
C PHE A 363 36.91 0.67 58.64
N MET A 364 36.91 1.53 57.60
CA MET A 364 38.05 2.38 57.26
C MET A 364 38.32 3.44 58.33
N GLY A 365 37.28 3.96 58.99
CA GLY A 365 37.41 4.85 60.15
C GLY A 365 38.06 4.17 61.36
N SER A 366 37.73 2.91 61.63
CA SER A 366 38.36 2.12 62.71
C SER A 366 39.84 1.80 62.43
N ILE A 367 40.22 1.52 61.18
CA ILE A 367 41.62 1.26 60.80
C ILE A 367 42.50 2.52 60.94
N VAL A 368 41.95 3.71 60.69
CA VAL A 368 42.68 4.98 60.85
C VAL A 368 42.88 5.35 62.34
N ALA A 369 42.02 4.86 63.25
CA ALA A 369 42.13 5.10 64.69
C ALA A 369 43.14 4.17 65.40
N GLU A 370 43.64 3.12 64.73
CA GLU A 370 44.57 2.14 65.30
C GLU A 370 46.03 2.35 64.82
N VAL A 371 46.24 3.36 63.96
CA VAL A 371 47.56 3.79 63.43
C VAL A 371 47.94 5.21 63.94
N LYS A 372 47.26 5.70 64.99
CA LYS A 372 47.57 6.94 65.71
C LYS A 372 47.19 6.79 67.18
#